data_AF-A0A1L0CUH8-F1
#
_entry.id   AF-A0A1L0CUH8-F1
#
_cell.length_a   1.000
_cell.length_b   1.000
_cell.length_c   1.000
_cell.angle_alpha   90.00
_cell.angle_beta   90.00
_cell.angle_gamma   90.00
#
_symmetry.space_group_name_H-M   'P 1'
#
loop_
_entity.id
_entity.type
_entity.pdbx_description
1 polymer ?
#
loop_
_entity_poly.entity_id
_entity_poly.type
_entity_poly.pdbx_seq_one_letter_code
_entity_poly.pdbx_strand_id
1 'polypeptide(L)'
;MSEENQDNSNSNEKVNFFGKQVTRAQLQPFVKFYEADHNLTTEDRKVMATELNWISNSSQIWGMLDASLAFFAPTFYRRFMNSKTSKVAENVRNMPVRRFIHRPFLSTMIGTATFFVSVIYHNKNLLDYTVSLLDKEIASNEFNQDQREAKKRQLGVWKTMVPTQMTFYYLYYWKTSNDPSLVLKDPRTMTKNPHEVHYIPPPQQNHGQHHENEAPQWAKIRAANGFLSGKDEKKDESEDEGLLDGMLEDPKEEVDSEPKRSAWDRVRRGNGT
;
A
#
# COMPACT_ATOMS: atom_id res chain seq x y z
N MET A 1 -4.01 36.42 14.61
CA MET A 1 -5.16 35.61 15.05
C MET A 1 -6.26 35.83 14.04
N SER A 2 -6.91 34.75 13.59
CA SER A 2 -7.94 34.67 12.54
C SER A 2 -7.49 34.05 11.20
N GLU A 3 -7.04 32.80 11.23
CA GLU A 3 -7.17 31.83 10.10
C GLU A 3 -7.29 30.42 10.70
N GLU A 4 -8.37 30.18 11.45
CA GLU A 4 -8.67 28.86 12.00
C GLU A 4 -10.20 28.70 12.00
N ASN A 5 -10.83 28.66 10.82
CA ASN A 5 -12.27 28.33 10.71
C ASN A 5 -12.74 28.10 9.27
N GLN A 6 -12.17 27.13 8.54
CA GLN A 6 -12.83 26.69 7.28
C GLN A 6 -12.71 25.21 6.89
N ASP A 7 -12.19 24.32 7.73
CA ASP A 7 -11.96 22.91 7.33
C ASP A 7 -12.79 21.86 8.10
N ASN A 8 -13.81 22.30 8.85
CA ASN A 8 -14.57 21.42 9.75
C ASN A 8 -15.89 20.88 9.18
N SER A 9 -16.23 21.14 7.91
CA SER A 9 -17.58 20.85 7.41
C SER A 9 -17.82 19.43 6.88
N ASN A 10 -16.82 18.54 6.78
CA ASN A 10 -17.05 17.20 6.21
C ASN A 10 -16.09 16.09 6.68
N SER A 11 -15.78 16.03 7.99
CA SER A 11 -14.93 14.96 8.55
C SER A 11 -15.48 13.54 8.31
N ASN A 12 -16.80 13.41 8.18
CA ASN A 12 -17.53 12.15 7.91
C ASN A 12 -17.76 11.86 6.42
N GLU A 13 -17.35 12.76 5.52
CA GLU A 13 -17.46 12.53 4.08
C GLU A 13 -16.62 11.30 3.70
N LYS A 14 -17.28 10.34 3.03
CA LYS A 14 -16.62 9.12 2.56
C LYS A 14 -16.04 9.37 1.19
N VAL A 15 -14.73 9.19 1.08
CA VAL A 15 -13.98 9.30 -0.17
C VAL A 15 -13.48 7.90 -0.54
N ASN A 16 -13.45 7.59 -1.85
CA ASN A 16 -12.85 6.36 -2.32
C ASN A 16 -11.33 6.47 -2.31
N PHE A 17 -10.63 5.63 -1.57
CA PHE A 17 -9.17 5.59 -1.48
C PHE A 17 -8.72 4.15 -1.74
N PHE A 18 -7.98 3.94 -2.84
CA PHE A 18 -7.58 2.59 -3.29
C PHE A 18 -8.75 1.58 -3.39
N GLY A 19 -9.91 2.03 -3.89
CA GLY A 19 -11.09 1.18 -4.04
C GLY A 19 -11.84 0.89 -2.73
N LYS A 20 -11.46 1.53 -1.62
CA LYS A 20 -12.15 1.42 -0.32
C LYS A 20 -12.71 2.77 0.11
N GLN A 21 -13.92 2.78 0.66
CA GLN A 21 -14.47 3.99 1.26
C GLN A 21 -13.78 4.26 2.60
N VAL A 22 -13.10 5.41 2.69
CA VAL A 22 -12.49 5.92 3.92
C VAL A 22 -13.07 7.28 4.25
N THR A 23 -13.12 7.66 5.52
CA THR A 23 -13.55 9.01 5.89
C THR A 23 -12.45 10.02 5.60
N ARG A 24 -12.82 11.27 5.30
CA ARG A 24 -11.85 12.36 5.10
C ARG A 24 -10.94 12.53 6.32
N ALA A 25 -11.45 12.30 7.53
CA ALA A 25 -10.64 12.30 8.76
C ALA A 25 -9.55 11.21 8.77
N GLN A 26 -9.83 10.02 8.22
CA GLN A 26 -8.83 8.94 8.08
C GLN A 26 -7.79 9.24 7.01
N LEU A 27 -8.16 10.03 5.98
CA LEU A 27 -7.25 10.44 4.90
C LEU A 27 -6.29 11.56 5.33
N GLN A 28 -6.71 12.43 6.26
CA GLN A 28 -5.97 13.63 6.65
C GLN A 28 -4.52 13.38 7.10
N PRO A 29 -4.18 12.34 7.90
CA PRO A 29 -2.80 12.06 8.28
C PRO A 29 -1.90 11.75 7.07
N PHE A 30 -2.43 11.03 6.07
CA PHE A 30 -1.68 10.71 4.84
C PHE A 30 -1.44 11.95 4.00
N VAL A 31 -2.43 12.84 3.91
CA VAL A 31 -2.31 14.14 3.23
C VAL A 31 -1.27 15.01 3.91
N LYS A 32 -1.29 15.12 5.24
CA LYS A 32 -0.28 15.89 5.99
C LYS A 32 1.12 15.34 5.79
N PHE A 33 1.28 14.02 5.81
CA PHE A 33 2.57 13.39 5.51
C PHE A 33 3.01 13.67 4.07
N TYR A 34 2.10 13.56 3.10
CA TYR A 34 2.38 13.87 1.70
C TYR A 34 2.86 15.31 1.51
N GLU A 35 2.16 16.29 2.09
CA GLU A 35 2.51 17.70 2.01
C GLU A 35 3.87 17.98 2.65
N ALA A 36 4.15 17.37 3.80
CA ALA A 36 5.46 17.48 4.45
C ALA A 36 6.57 16.84 3.61
N ASP A 37 6.35 15.65 3.05
CA ASP A 37 7.32 14.92 2.23
C ASP A 37 7.64 15.64 0.92
N HIS A 38 6.65 16.28 0.30
CA HIS A 38 6.84 17.01 -0.97
C HIS A 38 7.67 18.28 -0.82
N ASN A 39 7.79 18.80 0.40
CA ASN A 39 8.70 19.90 0.67
C ASN A 39 10.17 19.42 0.73
N LEU A 40 10.45 18.13 0.95
CA LEU A 40 11.82 17.65 1.07
C LEU A 40 12.59 17.67 -0.27
N THR A 41 13.85 18.10 -0.19
CA THR A 41 14.81 17.94 -1.30
C THR A 41 15.38 16.52 -1.34
N THR A 42 16.03 16.14 -2.44
CA THR A 42 16.69 14.83 -2.56
C THR A 42 17.78 14.63 -1.51
N GLU A 43 18.53 15.68 -1.15
CA GLU A 43 19.54 15.61 -0.09
C GLU A 43 18.88 15.43 1.28
N ASP A 44 17.77 16.11 1.55
CA ASP A 44 17.01 15.91 2.79
C ASP A 44 16.53 14.45 2.90
N ARG A 45 16.07 13.85 1.79
CA ARG A 45 15.64 12.44 1.75
C ARG A 45 16.77 11.46 2.08
N LYS A 46 18.00 11.74 1.67
CA LYS A 46 19.17 10.92 2.04
C LYS A 46 19.43 10.98 3.55
N VAL A 47 19.37 12.18 4.14
CA VAL A 47 19.51 12.36 5.59
C VAL A 47 18.42 11.58 6.32
N MET A 48 17.15 11.75 5.92
CA MET A 48 16.02 10.98 6.48
C MET A 48 16.25 9.47 6.41
N ALA A 49 16.73 8.95 5.27
CA ALA A 49 17.02 7.53 5.11
C ALA A 49 18.09 7.03 6.10
N THR A 50 19.16 7.81 6.30
CA THR A 50 20.24 7.45 7.24
C THR A 50 19.76 7.46 8.70
N GLU A 51 19.01 8.47 9.10
CA GLU A 51 18.47 8.60 10.46
C GLU A 51 17.44 7.50 10.76
N LEU A 52 16.52 7.25 9.81
CA LEU A 52 15.53 6.19 9.95
C LEU A 52 16.14 4.79 9.99
N ASN A 53 17.23 4.55 9.25
CA ASN A 53 17.97 3.29 9.35
C ASN A 53 18.52 3.10 10.77
N TRP A 54 19.13 4.14 11.34
CA TRP A 54 19.64 4.09 12.70
C TRP A 54 18.53 3.86 13.72
N ILE A 55 17.40 4.58 13.61
CA ILE A 55 16.24 4.41 14.50
C ILE A 55 15.66 3.00 14.39
N SER A 56 15.43 2.51 13.16
CA SER A 56 14.85 1.19 12.91
C SER A 56 15.75 0.07 13.44
N ASN A 57 17.07 0.16 13.24
CA ASN A 57 17.98 -0.87 13.73
C ASN A 57 18.13 -0.80 15.27
N SER A 58 18.22 0.41 15.82
CA SER A 58 18.34 0.59 17.28
C SER A 58 17.10 0.05 18.00
N SER A 59 15.89 0.36 17.53
CA SER A 59 14.67 -0.13 18.15
C SER A 59 14.51 -1.65 18.03
N GLN A 60 14.94 -2.25 16.92
CA GLN A 60 14.98 -3.71 16.77
C GLN A 60 15.95 -4.35 17.77
N ILE A 61 17.15 -3.79 17.95
CA ILE A 61 18.13 -4.30 18.92
C ILE A 61 17.55 -4.23 20.34
N TRP A 62 16.99 -3.09 20.73
CA TRP A 62 16.34 -2.95 22.04
C TRP A 62 15.14 -3.90 22.21
N GLY A 63 14.34 -4.05 21.15
CA GLY A 63 13.26 -5.04 21.11
C GLY A 63 13.75 -6.46 21.34
N MET A 64 14.85 -6.86 20.71
CA MET A 64 15.45 -8.19 20.89
C MET A 64 15.97 -8.39 22.32
N LEU A 65 16.58 -7.36 22.93
CA LEU A 65 17.05 -7.40 24.31
C LEU A 65 15.88 -7.56 25.29
N ASP A 66 14.84 -6.72 25.15
CA ASP A 66 13.65 -6.77 26.01
C ASP A 66 12.91 -8.11 25.86
N ALA A 67 12.78 -8.61 24.63
CA ALA A 67 12.20 -9.92 24.34
C ALA A 67 13.01 -11.06 24.96
N SER A 68 14.34 -10.98 24.92
CA SER A 68 15.23 -11.97 25.53
C SER A 68 15.03 -11.99 27.05
N LEU A 69 15.00 -10.81 27.69
CA LEU A 69 14.74 -10.70 29.13
C LEU A 69 13.37 -11.28 29.50
N ALA A 70 12.33 -10.98 28.73
CA ALA A 70 10.98 -11.50 28.95
C ALA A 70 10.88 -13.02 28.71
N PHE A 71 11.57 -13.54 27.70
CA PHE A 71 11.67 -14.97 27.42
C PHE A 71 12.33 -15.73 28.57
N PHE A 72 13.41 -15.18 29.14
CA PHE A 72 14.12 -15.78 30.27
C PHE A 72 13.52 -15.45 31.65
N ALA A 73 12.54 -14.54 31.74
CA ALA A 73 11.93 -14.11 33.00
C ALA A 73 11.38 -15.29 33.84
N PRO A 74 10.68 -16.29 33.29
CA PRO A 74 10.27 -17.48 34.04
C PRO A 74 11.46 -18.25 34.65
N THR A 75 12.56 -18.33 33.92
CA THR A 75 13.79 -19.02 34.34
C THR A 75 14.49 -18.26 35.47
N PHE A 76 14.60 -16.93 35.35
CA PHE A 76 15.12 -16.07 36.42
C PHE A 76 14.23 -16.15 37.66
N TYR A 77 12.92 -15.99 37.49
CA TYR A 77 11.93 -16.11 38.57
C TYR A 77 12.11 -17.44 39.33
N ARG A 78 12.22 -18.57 38.61
CA ARG A 78 12.44 -19.89 39.21
C ARG A 78 13.75 -19.95 39.99
N ARG A 79 14.85 -19.39 39.46
CA ARG A 79 16.17 -19.44 40.09
C ARG A 79 16.24 -18.58 41.35
N PHE A 80 15.63 -17.40 41.35
CA PHE A 80 15.67 -16.48 42.49
C PHE A 80 14.66 -16.86 43.59
N MET A 81 13.45 -17.30 43.26
CA MET A 81 12.44 -17.65 44.27
C MET A 81 12.51 -19.10 44.80
N ASN A 82 13.06 -20.06 44.05
CA ASN A 82 13.27 -21.43 44.54
C ASN A 82 14.69 -21.69 45.07
N SER A 83 15.47 -20.63 45.31
CA SER A 83 16.69 -20.75 46.11
C SER A 83 16.32 -21.35 47.47
N LYS A 84 16.98 -22.44 47.84
CA LYS A 84 16.58 -23.42 48.89
C LYS A 84 16.55 -22.87 50.33
N THR A 85 16.58 -21.56 50.53
CA THR A 85 16.69 -20.88 51.83
C THR A 85 15.50 -19.99 52.19
N SER A 86 14.47 -19.89 51.34
CA SER A 86 13.34 -18.98 51.61
C SER A 86 12.03 -19.72 51.95
N LYS A 87 11.46 -19.42 53.13
CA LYS A 87 10.09 -19.82 53.55
C LYS A 87 9.00 -19.34 52.57
N VAL A 88 9.31 -18.43 51.67
CA VAL A 88 8.40 -17.94 50.60
C VAL A 88 8.23 -18.99 49.48
N ALA A 89 9.20 -19.89 49.29
CA ALA A 89 9.16 -20.91 48.24
C ALA A 89 8.02 -21.94 48.45
N GLU A 90 7.62 -22.18 49.70
CA GLU A 90 6.47 -23.06 50.02
C GLU A 90 5.13 -22.47 49.57
N ASN A 91 4.94 -21.15 49.70
CA ASN A 91 3.73 -20.46 49.25
C ASN A 91 3.63 -20.37 47.72
N VAL A 92 4.76 -20.21 47.02
CA VAL A 92 4.80 -20.17 45.54
C VAL A 92 4.61 -21.57 44.94
N ARG A 93 5.00 -22.64 45.66
CA ARG A 93 4.83 -24.04 45.22
C ARG A 93 3.35 -24.42 45.04
N ASN A 94 2.45 -23.77 45.79
CA ASN A 94 1.00 -24.01 45.76
C ASN A 94 0.22 -22.98 44.92
N MET A 95 0.89 -22.04 44.23
CA MET A 95 0.21 -21.07 43.38
C MET A 95 -0.35 -21.71 42.10
N PRO A 96 -1.62 -21.46 41.73
CA PRO A 96 -2.25 -22.03 40.53
C PRO A 96 -1.56 -21.59 39.23
N VAL A 97 -0.78 -20.51 39.26
CA VAL A 97 -0.06 -19.94 38.12
C VAL A 97 1.08 -20.85 37.63
N ARG A 98 1.60 -21.76 38.48
CA ARG A 98 2.72 -22.65 38.13
C ARG A 98 2.44 -23.54 36.91
N ARG A 99 1.19 -24.00 36.72
CA ARG A 99 0.82 -24.82 35.54
C ARG A 99 0.85 -24.03 34.23
N PHE A 100 0.69 -22.71 34.29
CA PHE A 100 0.79 -21.83 33.12
C PHE A 100 2.24 -21.50 32.76
N ILE A 101 3.10 -21.31 33.76
CA ILE A 101 4.52 -20.96 33.60
C ILE A 101 5.34 -22.10 32.97
N HIS A 102 4.89 -23.36 33.07
CA HIS A 102 5.61 -24.52 32.52
C HIS A 102 5.33 -24.82 31.03
N ARG A 103 4.51 -24.02 30.34
CA ARG A 103 4.28 -24.22 28.91
C ARG A 103 5.44 -23.60 28.10
N PRO A 104 6.25 -24.40 27.38
CA PRO A 104 7.40 -23.87 26.62
C PRO A 104 6.97 -22.86 25.54
N PHE A 105 5.72 -22.92 25.10
CA PHE A 105 5.15 -21.97 24.14
C PHE A 105 4.81 -20.61 24.75
N LEU A 106 4.53 -20.54 26.07
CA LEU A 106 4.11 -19.30 26.70
C LEU A 106 5.28 -18.31 26.82
N SER A 107 6.49 -18.78 27.14
CA SER A 107 7.68 -17.91 27.18
C SER A 107 8.02 -17.36 25.80
N THR A 108 7.87 -18.17 24.73
CA THR A 108 8.02 -17.69 23.35
C THR A 108 6.97 -16.64 23.03
N MET A 109 5.68 -16.88 23.34
CA MET A 109 4.62 -15.91 23.11
C MET A 109 4.84 -14.60 23.85
N ILE A 110 5.27 -14.66 25.12
CA ILE A 110 5.62 -13.48 25.92
C ILE A 110 6.79 -12.74 25.27
N GLY A 111 7.90 -13.43 24.94
CA GLY A 111 9.05 -12.81 24.29
C GLY A 111 8.68 -12.14 22.95
N THR A 112 7.85 -12.80 22.14
CA THR A 112 7.43 -12.26 20.83
C THR A 112 6.53 -11.04 21.00
N ALA A 113 5.57 -11.08 21.93
CA ALA A 113 4.71 -9.93 22.23
C ALA A 113 5.53 -8.75 22.79
N THR A 114 6.46 -9.02 23.71
CA THR A 114 7.38 -8.02 24.25
C THR A 114 8.25 -7.40 23.16
N PHE A 115 8.75 -8.20 22.20
CA PHE A 115 9.51 -7.68 21.06
C PHE A 115 8.73 -6.59 20.31
N PHE A 116 7.51 -6.89 19.84
CA PHE A 116 6.73 -5.93 19.06
C PHE A 116 6.35 -4.69 19.87
N VAL A 117 5.92 -4.86 21.12
CA VAL A 117 5.58 -3.73 21.99
C VAL A 117 6.82 -2.86 22.26
N SER A 118 7.96 -3.47 22.53
CA SER A 118 9.22 -2.77 22.77
C SER A 118 9.69 -2.00 21.53
N VAL A 119 9.65 -2.61 20.34
CA VAL A 119 9.98 -1.91 19.09
C VAL A 119 9.09 -0.68 18.89
N ILE A 120 7.78 -0.80 19.09
CA ILE A 120 6.84 0.34 18.96
C ILE A 120 7.16 1.43 19.99
N TYR A 121 7.44 1.04 21.23
CA TYR A 121 7.77 1.95 22.31
C TYR A 121 9.08 2.72 22.04
N HIS A 122 10.15 2.02 21.65
CA HIS A 122 11.43 2.65 21.33
C HIS A 122 11.36 3.52 20.07
N ASN A 123 10.62 3.09 19.03
CA ASN A 123 10.37 3.93 17.86
C ASN A 123 9.67 5.24 18.24
N LYS A 124 8.66 5.17 19.12
CA LYS A 124 7.96 6.37 19.59
C LYS A 124 8.91 7.31 20.35
N ASN A 125 9.68 6.78 21.30
CA ASN A 125 10.60 7.60 22.10
C ASN A 125 11.69 8.24 21.23
N LEU A 126 12.23 7.50 20.26
CA LEU A 126 13.24 8.03 19.34
C LEU A 126 12.64 9.08 18.41
N LEU A 127 11.41 8.89 17.90
CA LEU A 127 10.72 9.92 17.13
C LEU A 127 10.50 11.19 17.97
N ASP A 128 9.93 11.05 19.17
CA ASP A 128 9.62 12.18 20.05
C ASP A 128 10.93 12.93 20.42
N TYR A 129 12.02 12.19 20.65
CA TYR A 129 13.35 12.74 20.86
C TYR A 129 13.84 13.54 19.65
N THR A 130 13.81 12.95 18.45
CA THR A 130 14.26 13.61 17.20
C THR A 130 13.46 14.87 16.91
N VAL A 131 12.13 14.83 17.09
CA VAL A 131 11.26 16.02 16.96
C VAL A 131 11.69 17.10 17.93
N SER A 132 11.90 16.75 19.21
CA SER A 132 12.30 17.72 20.23
C SER A 132 13.70 18.30 19.99
N LEU A 133 14.61 17.50 19.44
CA LEU A 133 15.97 17.91 19.11
C LEU A 133 15.94 18.92 17.95
N LEU A 134 15.25 18.59 16.86
CA LEU A 134 15.10 19.47 15.72
C LEU A 134 14.40 20.79 16.09
N ASP A 135 13.34 20.75 16.92
CA ASP A 135 12.68 21.96 17.41
C ASP A 135 13.66 22.88 18.19
N LYS A 136 14.55 22.29 19.02
CA LYS A 136 15.59 23.05 19.73
C LYS A 136 16.67 23.61 18.80
N GLU A 137 17.13 22.83 17.84
CA GLU A 137 18.14 23.24 16.87
C GLU A 137 17.63 24.34 15.93
N ILE A 138 16.34 24.33 15.58
CA ILE A 138 15.74 25.40 14.78
C ILE A 138 15.61 26.70 15.59
N ALA A 139 15.38 26.57 16.90
CA ALA A 139 15.33 27.70 17.82
C ALA A 139 16.72 28.24 18.17
N SER A 140 17.77 27.41 18.13
CA SER A 140 19.13 27.87 18.31
C SER A 140 19.57 28.67 17.07
N ASN A 141 20.15 29.85 17.28
CA ASN A 141 20.68 30.69 16.19
C ASN A 141 22.06 30.19 15.70
N GLU A 142 22.38 28.91 15.92
CA GLU A 142 23.68 28.32 15.63
C GLU A 142 23.83 27.92 14.16
N PHE A 143 22.72 27.71 13.45
CA PHE A 143 22.71 27.28 12.06
C PHE A 143 22.46 28.43 11.08
N ASN A 144 23.12 28.33 9.92
CA ASN A 144 22.86 29.19 8.77
C ASN A 144 21.39 29.06 8.32
N GLN A 145 20.89 30.08 7.62
CA GLN A 145 19.49 30.15 7.18
C GLN A 145 19.08 28.89 6.37
N ASP A 146 19.88 28.49 5.39
CA ASP A 146 19.61 27.33 4.53
C ASP A 146 19.53 26.01 5.33
N GLN A 147 20.43 25.85 6.31
CA GLN A 147 20.45 24.67 7.18
C GLN A 147 19.23 24.63 8.10
N ARG A 148 18.82 25.79 8.60
CA ARG A 148 17.61 25.91 9.44
C ARG A 148 16.35 25.59 8.64
N GLU A 149 16.29 26.02 7.38
CA GLU A 149 15.19 25.68 6.48
C GLU A 149 15.16 24.19 6.16
N ALA A 150 16.32 23.56 5.89
CA ALA A 150 16.40 22.11 5.71
C ALA A 150 15.88 21.34 6.93
N LYS A 151 16.31 21.72 8.14
CA LYS A 151 15.83 21.13 9.40
C LYS A 151 14.33 21.34 9.60
N LYS A 152 13.78 22.51 9.26
CA LYS A 152 12.33 22.77 9.31
C LYS A 152 11.54 21.84 8.39
N ARG A 153 12.03 21.58 7.18
CA ARG A 153 11.39 20.65 6.23
C ARG A 153 11.41 19.22 6.78
N GLN A 154 12.56 18.76 7.28
CA GLN A 154 12.72 17.45 7.93
C GLN A 154 11.80 17.30 9.14
N LEU A 155 11.75 18.29 10.02
CA LEU A 155 10.88 18.34 11.19
C LEU A 155 9.40 18.18 10.82
N GLY A 156 8.96 18.83 9.73
CA GLY A 156 7.60 18.71 9.22
C GLY A 156 7.23 17.24 8.95
N VAL A 157 8.15 16.49 8.34
CA VAL A 157 7.95 15.07 8.07
C VAL A 157 7.96 14.25 9.35
N TRP A 158 8.95 14.44 10.23
CA TRP A 158 9.05 13.72 11.51
C TRP A 158 7.77 13.82 12.35
N LYS A 159 7.13 15.01 12.39
CA LYS A 159 5.86 15.23 13.10
C LYS A 159 4.67 14.47 12.52
N THR A 160 4.76 14.02 11.27
CA THR A 160 3.68 13.30 10.58
C THR A 160 3.88 11.79 10.51
N MET A 161 5.04 11.28 10.95
CA MET A 161 5.32 9.86 10.91
C MET A 161 4.60 9.07 12.01
N VAL A 162 4.23 7.84 11.68
CA VAL A 162 3.64 6.89 12.62
C VAL A 162 4.71 5.92 13.16
N PRO A 163 4.91 5.80 14.49
CA PRO A 163 5.95 4.95 15.08
C PRO A 163 5.90 3.47 14.68
N THR A 164 4.71 2.94 14.42
CA THR A 164 4.51 1.54 14.01
C THR A 164 5.00 1.27 12.58
N GLN A 165 5.24 2.30 11.78
CA GLN A 165 5.60 2.21 10.36
C GLN A 165 7.03 2.65 10.07
N MET A 166 7.90 2.82 11.09
CA MET A 166 9.26 3.32 10.92
C MET A 166 10.10 2.57 9.88
N THR A 167 10.03 1.24 9.86
CA THR A 167 10.76 0.45 8.87
C THR A 167 10.27 0.70 7.44
N PHE A 168 8.97 0.97 7.25
CA PHE A 168 8.44 1.33 5.94
C PHE A 168 8.90 2.72 5.50
N TYR A 169 8.95 3.70 6.41
CA TYR A 169 9.51 5.01 6.11
C TYR A 169 10.98 4.90 5.74
N TYR A 170 11.78 4.11 6.46
CA TYR A 170 13.18 3.85 6.09
C TYR A 170 13.29 3.33 4.65
N LEU A 171 12.56 2.27 4.31
CA LEU A 171 12.59 1.70 2.96
C LEU A 171 12.11 2.68 1.89
N TYR A 172 11.10 3.49 2.20
CA TYR A 172 10.60 4.54 1.33
C TYR A 172 11.66 5.60 1.06
N TYR A 173 12.31 6.17 2.08
CA TYR A 173 13.34 7.18 1.91
C TYR A 173 14.61 6.61 1.28
N TRP A 174 14.99 5.39 1.61
CA TRP A 174 16.11 4.70 0.97
C TRP A 174 15.88 4.54 -0.55
N LYS A 175 14.66 4.23 -0.98
CA LYS A 175 14.34 4.16 -2.41
C LYS A 175 14.21 5.53 -3.07
N THR A 176 13.43 6.44 -2.49
CA THR A 176 13.13 7.76 -3.09
C THR A 176 14.31 8.72 -3.10
N SER A 177 15.29 8.54 -2.21
CA SER A 177 16.55 9.30 -2.26
C SER A 177 17.44 8.92 -3.45
N ASN A 178 17.32 7.69 -3.96
CA ASN A 178 18.03 7.22 -5.14
C ASN A 178 17.25 7.50 -6.43
N ASP A 179 15.91 7.38 -6.38
CA ASP A 179 15.02 7.59 -7.51
C ASP A 179 13.84 8.49 -7.12
N PRO A 180 13.87 9.79 -7.47
CA PRO A 180 12.79 10.74 -7.19
C PRO A 180 11.47 10.41 -7.90
N SER A 181 11.48 9.56 -8.94
CA SER A 181 10.24 9.16 -9.62
C SER A 181 9.34 8.26 -8.75
N LEU A 182 9.91 7.67 -7.69
CA LEU A 182 9.22 6.80 -6.74
C LEU A 182 8.54 7.56 -5.59
N VAL A 183 8.63 8.90 -5.57
CA VAL A 183 7.96 9.73 -4.57
C VAL A 183 6.45 9.50 -4.61
N LEU A 184 5.85 9.43 -3.43
CA LEU A 184 4.42 9.15 -3.27
C LEU A 184 3.58 10.15 -4.07
N LYS A 185 2.58 9.67 -4.80
CA LYS A 185 1.62 10.54 -5.50
C LYS A 185 0.59 11.13 -4.53
N ASP A 186 -0.03 12.25 -4.92
CA ASP A 186 -1.03 12.92 -4.08
C ASP A 186 -2.17 11.96 -3.70
N PRO A 187 -2.36 11.66 -2.39
CA PRO A 187 -3.41 10.77 -1.92
C PRO A 187 -4.83 11.26 -2.27
N ARG A 188 -5.01 12.57 -2.50
CA ARG A 188 -6.29 13.15 -2.95
C ARG A 188 -6.63 12.78 -4.39
N THR A 189 -5.61 12.54 -5.22
CA THR A 189 -5.77 12.14 -6.63
C THR A 189 -5.87 10.63 -6.83
N MET A 190 -5.50 9.85 -5.80
CA MET A 190 -5.63 8.39 -5.76
C MET A 190 -7.08 7.89 -5.55
N THR A 191 -8.03 8.78 -5.82
CA THR A 191 -9.48 8.57 -5.77
C THR A 191 -10.03 8.02 -7.10
N LYS A 192 -9.22 8.04 -8.16
CA LYS A 192 -9.56 7.46 -9.46
C LYS A 192 -9.43 5.94 -9.45
N ASN A 193 -10.36 5.28 -10.14
CA ASN A 193 -10.47 3.84 -10.19
C ASN A 193 -9.11 3.21 -10.58
N PRO A 194 -8.59 2.24 -9.80
CA PRO A 194 -7.32 1.55 -10.12
C PRO A 194 -7.35 0.75 -11.43
N HIS A 195 -8.51 0.68 -12.09
CA HIS A 195 -8.74 0.05 -13.39
C HIS A 195 -8.98 1.05 -14.52
N GLU A 196 -8.74 2.36 -14.32
CA GLU A 196 -8.86 3.35 -15.39
C GLU A 196 -7.71 3.12 -16.40
N VAL A 197 -8.01 2.37 -17.45
CA VAL A 197 -7.09 2.12 -18.56
C VAL A 197 -6.82 3.45 -19.26
N HIS A 198 -5.58 3.94 -19.18
CA HIS A 198 -5.13 5.08 -19.96
C HIS A 198 -5.20 4.73 -21.45
N TYR A 199 -6.26 5.19 -22.11
CA TYR A 199 -6.37 5.15 -23.57
C TYR A 199 -5.55 6.31 -24.13
N ILE A 200 -4.45 6.00 -24.82
CA ILE A 200 -3.79 6.96 -25.71
C ILE A 200 -4.48 6.79 -27.06
N PRO A 201 -5.41 7.68 -27.46
CA PRO A 201 -5.98 7.61 -28.79
C PRO A 201 -4.85 7.72 -29.83
N PRO A 202 -4.81 6.87 -30.87
CA PRO A 202 -4.00 7.15 -32.04
C PRO A 202 -4.43 8.51 -32.62
N PRO A 203 -3.50 9.30 -33.19
CA PRO A 203 -3.82 10.60 -33.75
C PRO A 203 -4.97 10.47 -34.75
N GLN A 204 -6.10 11.09 -34.42
CA GLN A 204 -7.32 10.99 -35.22
C GLN A 204 -7.04 11.60 -36.61
N GLN A 205 -7.10 10.77 -37.64
CA GLN A 205 -7.45 11.25 -38.97
C GLN A 205 -8.96 11.52 -38.96
N ASN A 206 -9.30 12.79 -39.19
CA ASN A 206 -10.64 13.35 -39.24
C ASN A 206 -11.68 12.40 -39.84
N HIS A 207 -12.65 11.91 -39.04
CA HIS A 207 -13.99 11.60 -39.54
C HIS A 207 -15.03 11.69 -38.41
N GLY A 208 -15.94 12.66 -38.56
CA GLY A 208 -17.38 12.56 -38.28
C GLY A 208 -17.85 12.23 -36.86
N GLN A 209 -18.40 13.22 -36.18
CA GLN A 209 -19.34 13.04 -35.07
C GLN A 209 -20.55 12.21 -35.51
N HIS A 210 -20.92 11.19 -34.75
CA HIS A 210 -22.31 10.80 -34.56
C HIS A 210 -22.50 10.29 -33.12
N HIS A 211 -23.39 10.98 -32.40
CA HIS A 211 -23.97 10.52 -31.14
C HIS A 211 -24.97 9.41 -31.46
N GLU A 212 -24.72 8.18 -31.00
CA GLU A 212 -25.78 7.18 -30.86
C GLU A 212 -25.39 6.12 -29.82
N ASN A 213 -26.24 6.00 -28.79
CA ASN A 213 -26.39 4.95 -27.78
C ASN A 213 -25.13 4.18 -27.36
N GLU A 214 -24.63 4.50 -26.16
CA GLU A 214 -23.43 3.93 -25.56
C GLU A 214 -23.48 2.40 -25.45
N ALA A 215 -22.91 1.72 -26.45
CA ALA A 215 -22.58 0.31 -26.33
C ALA A 215 -21.65 0.11 -25.12
N PRO A 216 -21.84 -0.95 -24.31
CA PRO A 216 -21.03 -1.23 -23.13
C PRO A 216 -19.54 -1.22 -23.52
N GLN A 217 -18.67 -0.71 -22.67
CA GLN A 217 -17.25 -0.47 -22.97
C GLN A 217 -16.54 -1.69 -23.59
N TRP A 218 -16.96 -2.91 -23.23
CA TRP A 218 -16.50 -4.17 -23.82
C TRP A 218 -16.85 -4.37 -25.30
N ALA A 219 -17.96 -3.82 -25.79
CA ALA A 219 -18.33 -3.85 -27.20
C ALA A 219 -17.38 -2.99 -28.04
N LYS A 220 -16.97 -1.81 -27.53
CA LYS A 220 -16.00 -0.93 -28.19
C LYS A 220 -14.61 -1.60 -28.28
N ILE A 221 -14.19 -2.27 -27.21
CA ILE A 221 -12.93 -3.04 -27.17
C ILE A 221 -12.96 -4.22 -28.15
N ARG A 222 -14.08 -4.93 -28.25
CA ARG A 222 -14.23 -6.07 -29.19
C ARG A 222 -14.23 -5.62 -30.64
N ALA A 223 -14.94 -4.56 -30.98
CA ALA A 223 -14.97 -3.99 -32.33
C ALA A 223 -13.57 -3.53 -32.79
N ALA A 224 -12.83 -2.82 -31.92
CA ALA A 224 -11.48 -2.36 -32.23
C ALA A 224 -10.45 -3.50 -32.40
N ASN A 225 -10.70 -4.66 -31.77
CA ASN A 225 -9.86 -5.86 -31.90
C ASN A 225 -10.33 -6.82 -33.00
N GLY A 226 -11.26 -6.40 -33.87
CA GLY A 226 -11.73 -7.19 -35.02
C GLY A 226 -12.78 -8.26 -34.69
N PHE A 227 -13.32 -8.28 -33.46
CA PHE A 227 -14.44 -9.13 -33.09
C PHE A 227 -15.76 -8.41 -33.38
N LEU A 228 -16.14 -8.34 -34.66
CA LEU A 228 -17.47 -7.88 -35.05
C LEU A 228 -18.49 -8.95 -34.60
N SER A 229 -19.47 -8.56 -33.79
CA SER A 229 -20.67 -9.37 -33.60
C SER A 229 -21.44 -9.33 -34.91
N GLY A 230 -21.47 -10.45 -35.63
CA GLY A 230 -22.19 -10.56 -36.89
C GLY A 230 -23.67 -10.28 -36.67
N LYS A 231 -24.14 -9.17 -37.25
CA LYS A 231 -25.50 -8.96 -37.75
C LYS A 231 -25.42 -7.80 -38.73
N ASP A 232 -25.04 -8.13 -39.95
CA ASP A 232 -25.38 -7.39 -41.17
C ASP A 232 -25.18 -8.34 -42.35
N GLU A 233 -26.18 -9.18 -42.60
CA GLU A 233 -26.47 -9.65 -43.95
C GLU A 233 -27.87 -9.16 -44.31
N LYS A 234 -27.93 -8.17 -45.20
CA LYS A 234 -29.13 -7.81 -45.94
C LYS A 234 -29.35 -8.83 -47.04
N LYS A 235 -30.61 -9.24 -47.26
CA LYS A 235 -31.15 -9.34 -48.62
C LYS A 235 -32.68 -9.22 -48.61
N ASP A 236 -33.15 -8.22 -49.34
CA ASP A 236 -34.54 -8.02 -49.76
C ASP A 236 -34.94 -9.07 -50.81
N GLU A 237 -36.17 -9.59 -50.71
CA GLU A 237 -37.29 -9.52 -51.70
C GLU A 237 -38.23 -10.76 -51.73
N SER A 238 -39.52 -10.44 -51.55
CA SER A 238 -40.78 -11.06 -52.04
C SER A 238 -41.23 -12.49 -51.67
N GLU A 239 -42.32 -12.51 -50.90
CA GLU A 239 -43.63 -13.20 -51.11
C GLU A 239 -43.74 -14.74 -51.32
N ASP A 240 -44.36 -15.34 -50.29
CA ASP A 240 -45.54 -16.23 -50.30
C ASP A 240 -45.43 -17.78 -50.21
N GLU A 241 -46.32 -18.27 -49.34
CA GLU A 241 -46.87 -19.61 -49.09
C GLU A 241 -46.00 -20.84 -48.70
N GLY A 242 -46.37 -21.43 -47.55
CA GLY A 242 -46.82 -22.83 -47.53
C GLY A 242 -45.86 -23.94 -47.08
N LEU A 243 -46.10 -24.42 -45.86
CA LEU A 243 -46.23 -25.84 -45.45
C LEU A 243 -45.05 -26.86 -45.65
N LEU A 244 -44.56 -27.33 -44.49
CA LEU A 244 -44.26 -28.73 -44.07
C LEU A 244 -43.38 -29.68 -44.91
N ASP A 245 -42.65 -30.50 -44.14
CA ASP A 245 -42.05 -31.80 -44.50
C ASP A 245 -40.73 -31.70 -45.29
N GLY A 246 -39.63 -32.39 -44.99
CA GLY A 246 -39.37 -33.63 -44.27
C GLY A 246 -38.24 -34.35 -45.03
N MET A 247 -37.29 -34.94 -44.30
CA MET A 247 -36.32 -35.97 -44.74
C MET A 247 -35.09 -35.60 -45.59
N LEU A 248 -33.93 -36.02 -45.04
CA LEU A 248 -32.74 -36.65 -45.66
C LEU A 248 -32.09 -36.03 -46.90
N GLU A 249 -30.83 -35.59 -46.74
CA GLU A 249 -29.64 -36.15 -47.44
C GLU A 249 -28.34 -35.40 -47.06
N ASP A 250 -27.32 -36.16 -46.69
CA ASP A 250 -25.88 -35.79 -46.73
C ASP A 250 -25.32 -36.26 -48.09
N PRO A 251 -24.07 -35.97 -48.50
CA PRO A 251 -23.22 -34.79 -48.29
C PRO A 251 -22.54 -34.35 -49.62
N LYS A 252 -22.22 -33.06 -49.84
CA LYS A 252 -21.24 -32.65 -50.89
C LYS A 252 -20.34 -31.48 -50.49
N GLU A 253 -19.09 -31.86 -50.24
CA GLU A 253 -17.81 -31.25 -50.66
C GLU A 253 -17.60 -29.73 -50.60
N GLU A 254 -16.70 -29.38 -49.67
CA GLU A 254 -15.54 -28.49 -49.82
C GLU A 254 -15.68 -27.20 -50.65
N VAL A 255 -15.80 -26.08 -49.93
CA VAL A 255 -15.11 -24.84 -50.31
C VAL A 255 -14.21 -24.46 -49.14
N ASP A 256 -12.90 -24.63 -49.35
CA ASP A 256 -11.82 -24.15 -48.48
C ASP A 256 -11.99 -22.66 -48.15
N SER A 257 -12.57 -22.37 -46.98
CA SER A 257 -12.34 -21.09 -46.32
C SER A 257 -11.15 -21.27 -45.39
N GLU A 258 -10.00 -20.67 -45.72
CA GLU A 258 -8.88 -20.59 -44.80
C GLU A 258 -9.39 -20.13 -43.41
N PRO A 259 -9.07 -20.85 -42.31
CA PRO A 259 -9.49 -20.40 -41.00
C PRO A 259 -8.86 -19.04 -40.73
N LYS A 260 -9.71 -18.02 -40.52
CA LYS A 260 -9.30 -16.66 -40.16
C LYS A 260 -8.35 -16.73 -38.97
N ARG A 261 -7.06 -16.54 -39.25
CA ARG A 261 -5.99 -16.68 -38.25
C ARG A 261 -6.18 -15.65 -37.15
N SER A 262 -6.22 -16.13 -35.91
CA SER A 262 -6.33 -15.30 -34.73
C SER A 262 -5.03 -14.51 -34.52
N ALA A 263 -5.11 -13.32 -33.93
CA ALA A 263 -3.92 -12.56 -33.53
C ALA A 263 -2.97 -13.37 -32.62
N TRP A 264 -3.52 -14.35 -31.89
CA TRP A 264 -2.77 -15.30 -31.06
C TRP A 264 -1.93 -16.30 -31.85
N ASP A 265 -2.26 -16.56 -33.12
CA ASP A 265 -1.45 -17.42 -33.99
C ASP A 265 -0.19 -16.70 -34.47
N ARG A 266 -0.21 -15.36 -34.49
CA ARG A 266 0.93 -14.52 -34.83
C ARG A 266 1.98 -14.51 -33.71
N VAL A 267 1.53 -14.41 -32.46
CA VAL A 267 2.41 -14.45 -31.28
C VAL A 267 3.09 -15.82 -31.13
N ARG A 268 2.36 -16.92 -31.39
CA ARG A 268 2.92 -18.28 -31.30
C ARG A 268 4.02 -18.59 -32.32
N ARG A 269 4.09 -17.85 -33.44
CA ARG A 269 5.17 -17.98 -34.43
C ARG A 269 6.35 -17.03 -34.20
N GLY A 270 6.20 -16.03 -33.33
CA GLY A 270 7.21 -14.99 -33.10
C GLY A 270 8.38 -15.38 -32.19
N ASN A 271 8.32 -16.54 -31.51
CA ASN A 271 9.39 -17.02 -30.62
C ASN A 271 10.18 -18.18 -31.23
N GLY A 272 10.61 -18.00 -32.48
CA GLY A 272 11.35 -19.02 -33.23
C GLY A 272 12.40 -18.42 -34.18
N THR A 273 13.27 -17.57 -33.66
CA THR A 273 14.63 -17.31 -34.17
C THR A 273 15.50 -16.77 -33.04
#